data_AF-A0A523E1D3-F1
#
_entry.id   AF-A0A523E1D3-F1
#
_cell.length_a   1.000
_cell.length_b   1.000
_cell.length_c   1.000
_cell.angle_alpha   90.00
_cell.angle_beta   90.00
_cell.angle_gamma   90.00
#
_symmetry.space_group_name_H-M   'P 1'
#
loop_
_entity.id
_entity.type
_entity.pdbx_description
1 polymer ?
#
loop_
_entity_poly.entity_id
_entity_poly.type
_entity_poly.pdbx_seq_one_letter_code
_entity_poly.pdbx_strand_id
1 'polypeptide(L)' 'MPSYRARAIYRTVAACITILALVSAVEAVDTRDTRLLGQPAVSASHIAFIYAGDLWSARHDGRDPQLKRQSKSF' A
#
# COMPACT_ATOMS: atom_id res chain seq x y z
N MET A 1 -13.03 -0.71 -50.64
CA MET A 1 -13.81 -0.85 -49.39
C MET A 1 -12.83 -0.95 -48.21
N PRO A 2 -12.66 0.09 -47.38
CA PRO A 2 -11.66 0.08 -46.31
C PRO A 2 -12.09 -0.86 -45.19
N SER A 3 -11.16 -1.69 -44.74
CA SER A 3 -11.28 -2.78 -43.78
C SER A 3 -11.71 -2.29 -42.38
N TYR A 4 -13.01 -2.31 -42.10
CA TYR A 4 -13.60 -2.03 -40.78
C TYR A 4 -12.97 -2.84 -39.63
N ARG A 5 -12.43 -4.04 -39.94
CA ARG A 5 -11.79 -4.92 -38.95
C ARG A 5 -10.46 -4.39 -38.41
N ALA A 6 -9.68 -3.68 -39.23
CA ALA A 6 -8.39 -3.14 -38.80
C ALA A 6 -8.57 -2.03 -37.75
N ARG A 7 -9.54 -1.13 -37.95
CA ARG A 7 -9.85 -0.04 -37.01
C ARG A 7 -10.36 -0.54 -35.66
N ALA A 8 -11.11 -1.63 -35.64
CA ALA A 8 -11.58 -2.26 -34.41
C ALA A 8 -10.42 -2.86 -33.60
N ILE A 9 -9.47 -3.53 -34.27
CA ILE A 9 -8.29 -4.13 -33.63
C ILE A 9 -7.40 -3.03 -33.00
N TYR A 10 -7.13 -1.95 -33.73
CA TYR A 10 -6.33 -0.84 -33.19
C TYR A 10 -6.98 -0.19 -31.96
N ARG A 11 -8.31 -0.08 -31.92
CA ARG A 11 -9.03 0.45 -30.76
C ARG A 11 -8.93 -0.47 -29.55
N THR A 12 -9.06 -1.78 -29.74
CA THR A 12 -8.94 -2.76 -28.65
C THR A 12 -7.51 -2.78 -28.10
N VAL A 13 -6.50 -2.77 -28.97
CA VAL A 13 -5.09 -2.73 -28.57
C VAL A 13 -4.79 -1.43 -27.81
N ALA A 14 -5.26 -0.28 -28.29
CA ALA A 14 -5.10 1.00 -27.59
C ALA A 14 -5.76 0.96 -26.20
N ALA A 15 -6.98 0.43 -26.08
CA ALA A 15 -7.67 0.29 -24.80
C ALA A 15 -6.91 -0.63 -23.83
N CYS A 16 -6.38 -1.77 -24.30
CA CYS A 16 -5.56 -2.66 -23.47
C CYS A 16 -4.28 -1.99 -22.99
N ILE A 17 -3.59 -1.23 -23.85
CA ILE A 17 -2.39 -0.47 -23.47
C ILE A 17 -2.72 0.58 -22.40
N THR A 18 -3.84 1.31 -22.56
CA THR A 18 -4.27 2.29 -21.56
C THR A 18 -4.59 1.62 -20.22
N ILE A 19 -5.32 0.51 -20.21
CA ILE A 19 -5.64 -0.23 -18.98
C ILE A 19 -4.37 -0.75 -18.30
N LEU A 20 -3.42 -1.29 -19.06
CA LEU A 20 -2.16 -1.79 -18.51
C LEU A 20 -1.32 -0.68 -17.89
N ALA A 21 -1.29 0.51 -18.50
CA ALA A 21 -0.58 1.67 -17.96
C ALA A 21 -1.14 2.13 -16.60
N LEU A 22 -2.46 2.00 -16.36
CA LEU A 22 -3.11 2.38 -15.11
C LEU A 22 -2.80 1.42 -13.93
N VAL A 23 -2.41 0.16 -14.19
CA VAL A 23 -2.13 -0.84 -13.14
C VAL A 23 -0.80 -0.58 -12.40
N SER A 24 0.09 0.22 -12.98
CA SER A 24 1.46 0.47 -12.49
C SER A 24 1.55 1.13 -11.10
N ALA A 25 0.44 1.64 -10.55
CA ALA A 25 0.42 2.41 -9.30
C ALA A 25 0.13 1.57 -8.04
N VAL A 26 0.10 0.24 -8.14
CA VAL A 26 -0.04 -0.62 -6.96
C VAL A 26 1.34 -0.84 -6.33
N GLU A 27 1.63 -0.09 -5.27
CA GLU A 27 2.78 -0.34 -4.39
C GLU A 27 2.67 -1.77 -3.82
N ALA A 28 3.62 -2.63 -4.16
CA ALA A 28 3.70 -3.97 -3.60
C ALA A 28 4.18 -3.91 -2.14
N VAL A 29 3.66 -4.79 -1.29
CA VAL A 29 4.17 -4.95 0.09
C VAL A 29 5.62 -5.41 0.02
N ASP A 30 6.53 -4.71 0.71
CA ASP A 30 7.92 -5.14 0.83
C ASP A 30 8.00 -6.40 1.70
N THR A 31 8.22 -7.55 1.08
CA THR A 31 8.34 -8.84 1.77
C THR A 31 9.74 -9.11 2.29
N ARG A 32 10.74 -8.28 1.95
CA ARG A 32 12.15 -8.47 2.35
C ARG A 32 12.44 -7.89 3.73
N ASP A 33 11.69 -6.89 4.17
CA ASP A 33 11.83 -6.26 5.50
C ASP A 33 10.65 -6.63 6.41
N THR A 34 10.41 -7.94 6.59
CA THR A 34 9.41 -8.42 7.54
C THR A 34 9.95 -8.28 8.96
N ARG A 35 9.34 -7.40 9.76
CA ARG A 35 9.74 -7.10 11.14
C ARG A 35 8.79 -7.76 12.14
N LEU A 36 9.34 -8.24 13.26
CA LEU A 36 8.55 -8.75 14.38
C LEU A 36 7.92 -7.59 15.15
N LEU A 37 6.60 -7.65 15.34
CA LEU A 37 5.83 -6.70 16.15
C LEU A 37 5.52 -7.32 17.51
N GLY A 38 5.79 -6.59 18.59
CA GLY A 38 5.47 -7.02 19.96
C GLY A 38 4.21 -6.34 20.49
N GLN A 39 3.38 -7.09 21.23
CA GLN A 39 2.25 -6.57 22.01
C GLN A 39 1.31 -5.62 21.22
N PRO A 40 0.75 -6.05 20.07
CA PRO A 40 -0.13 -5.20 19.31
C PRO A 40 -1.44 -4.92 20.07
N ALA A 41 -1.88 -3.67 20.04
CA ALA A 41 -3.22 -3.25 20.42
C ALA A 41 -3.91 -2.64 19.21
N VAL A 42 -5.10 -3.13 18.88
CA VAL A 42 -5.84 -2.73 17.67
C VAL A 42 -7.07 -1.92 18.07
N SER A 43 -7.26 -0.79 17.39
CA SER A 43 -8.47 0.03 17.46
C SER A 43 -9.16 0.07 16.10
N ALA A 44 -10.32 0.73 16.00
CA ALA A 44 -11.03 0.87 14.74
C ALA A 44 -10.25 1.60 13.64
N SER A 45 -9.30 2.47 14.00
CA SER A 45 -8.58 3.32 13.05
C SER A 45 -7.07 3.13 13.04
N HIS A 46 -6.49 2.63 14.14
CA HIS A 46 -5.04 2.54 14.36
C HIS A 46 -4.62 1.23 15.02
N ILE A 47 -3.36 0.86 14.79
CA ILE A 47 -2.67 -0.25 15.47
C ILE A 47 -1.48 0.35 16.22
N ALA A 48 -1.38 0.09 17.51
CA ALA A 48 -0.21 0.40 18.33
C ALA A 48 0.59 -0.88 18.60
N PHE A 49 1.91 -0.81 18.56
CA PHE A 49 2.79 -1.98 18.74
C PHE A 49 4.19 -1.56 19.21
N ILE A 50 4.93 -2.50 19.79
CA ILE A 50 6.34 -2.32 20.14
C ILE A 50 7.21 -2.80 18.99
N TYR A 51 8.17 -1.96 18.59
CA TYR A 51 9.20 -2.31 17.62
C TYR A 51 10.54 -1.68 18.02
N ALA A 52 11.61 -2.50 18.00
CA ALA A 52 12.95 -2.12 18.44
C ALA A 52 13.01 -1.50 19.87
N GLY A 53 12.07 -1.88 20.75
CA GLY A 53 11.98 -1.37 22.12
C GLY A 53 11.18 -0.06 22.27
N ASP A 54 10.77 0.55 21.16
CA ASP A 54 9.97 1.77 21.14
C ASP A 54 8.49 1.47 20.86
N LEU A 55 7.60 2.37 21.31
CA LEU A 55 6.18 2.34 20.98
C LEU A 55 5.95 3.02 19.63
N TRP A 56 5.24 2.33 18.75
CA TRP A 56 4.83 2.81 17.43
C TRP A 56 3.31 2.78 17.30
N SER A 57 2.79 3.64 16.43
CA SER A 57 1.38 3.66 16.02
C SER A 57 1.30 3.83 14.52
N ALA A 58 0.49 3.01 13.85
CA ALA A 58 0.18 3.13 12.43
C ALA A 58 -1.35 3.15 12.24
N ARG A 59 -1.81 3.52 11.05
CA ARG A 59 -3.21 3.32 10.66
C ARG A 59 -3.54 1.82 10.65
N HIS A 60 -4.82 1.48 10.74
CA HIS A 60 -5.27 0.07 10.75
C HIS A 60 -4.91 -0.71 9.48
N ASP A 61 -4.63 -0.02 8.37
CA ASP A 61 -4.13 -0.57 7.10
C ASP A 61 -2.59 -0.69 7.07
N GLY A 62 -1.90 -0.41 8.19
CA GLY A 62 -0.45 -0.47 8.33
C GLY A 62 0.30 0.76 7.80
N ARG A 63 -0.40 1.77 7.27
CA ARG A 63 0.22 2.99 6.72
C ARG A 63 0.60 3.98 7.81
N ASP A 64 1.51 4.89 7.43
CA ASP A 64 1.92 6.05 8.23
C ASP A 64 2.41 5.69 9.67
N PRO A 65 3.40 4.78 9.83
CA PRO A 65 3.93 4.44 11.15
C PRO A 65 4.63 5.64 11.80
N GLN A 66 4.23 5.95 13.04
CA GLN A 66 4.74 7.05 13.84
C GLN A 66 5.31 6.55 15.16
N LEU A 67 6.55 6.93 15.45
CA LEU A 67 7.17 6.74 16.77
C LEU A 67 6.41 7.55 17.83
N LYS A 68 5.89 6.87 18.85
CA LYS A 68 5.29 7.48 20.03
C LYS A 68 6.32 7.46 21.15
N ARG A 69 7.18 8.48 21.17
CA ARG A 69 8.10 8.69 22.29
C ARG A 69 7.25 9.01 23.53
N GLN A 70 7.24 8.11 24.50
CA GLN A 70 6.62 8.37 25.80
C GLN A 70 7.34 9.56 26.45
N SER A 71 6.75 10.75 26.39
CA SER A 71 7.19 11.88 27.19
C SER A 71 6.77 11.59 28.63
N LYS A 72 7.68 11.00 29.41
CA LYS A 72 7.57 11.07 30.87
C LYS A 72 7.73 12.54 31.26
N SER A 73 6.61 13.25 31.41
CA SER A 73 6.59 14.41 32.30
C SER A 73 6.40 13.83 33.69
N PHE A 74 7.49 13.86 34.47
CA PHE A 74 7.41 13.74 35.92
C PHE A 74 6.88 15.05 36.51
#